data_AF-A0AAD7JCX5-F1
#
_entry.id   AF-A0AAD7JCX5-F1
#
_cell.length_a   1.000
_cell.length_b   1.000
_cell.length_c   1.000
_cell.angle_alpha   90.00
_cell.angle_beta   90.00
_cell.angle_gamma   90.00
#
_symmetry.space_group_name_H-M   'P 1'
#
loop_
_entity.id
_entity.type
_entity.pdbx_description
1 polymer ?
#
loop_
_entity_poly.entity_id
_entity_poly.type
_entity_poly.pdbx_seq_one_letter_code
_entity_poly.pdbx_strand_id
1 'polypeptide(L)'
;KYIEGDWVQEDFNKWLEEMVEHKGGDFDDHFYRHTLAPNVMHFLRMKEKMEAAFELKPRGKTHGAPHLRNEFQQLLRMHKEDQLHLFRPGRTMGHAAINFFEEGYEKLEDSRITKFIRDST
;
A
#
# COMPACT_ATOMS: atom_id res chain seq x y z
N LYS A 1 -12.98 36.00 22.16
CA LYS A 1 -13.36 37.25 21.44
C LYS A 1 -13.88 36.80 20.09
N TYR A 2 -15.10 37.15 19.72
CA TYR A 2 -15.64 36.81 18.39
C TYR A 2 -14.80 37.48 17.31
N ILE A 3 -14.39 36.71 16.31
CA ILE A 3 -13.65 37.17 15.15
C ILE A 3 -14.47 36.75 13.94
N GLU A 4 -14.94 37.73 13.18
CA GLU A 4 -15.68 37.50 11.94
C GLU A 4 -14.78 36.78 10.92
N GLY A 5 -15.30 35.74 10.27
CA GLY A 5 -14.55 34.95 9.28
C GLY A 5 -13.57 33.92 9.89
N ASP A 6 -13.70 33.60 11.18
CA ASP A 6 -12.97 32.48 11.76
C ASP A 6 -13.54 31.13 11.30
N TRP A 7 -12.91 30.58 10.26
CA TRP A 7 -13.26 29.28 9.68
C TRP A 7 -13.26 28.13 10.68
N VAL A 8 -12.44 28.19 11.74
CA VAL A 8 -12.39 27.13 12.75
C VAL A 8 -13.63 27.18 13.62
N GLN A 9 -14.06 28.38 14.01
CA GLN A 9 -15.30 28.56 14.77
C GLN A 9 -16.52 28.13 13.93
N GLU A 10 -16.56 28.49 12.65
CA GLU A 10 -17.64 28.06 11.74
C GLU A 10 -17.66 26.53 11.54
N ASP A 11 -16.50 25.88 11.41
CA ASP A 11 -16.43 24.41 11.31
C ASP A 11 -16.96 23.75 12.59
N PHE A 12 -16.62 24.26 13.77
CA PHE A 12 -17.15 23.75 15.04
C PHE A 12 -18.65 24.00 15.22
N ASN A 13 -19.17 25.16 14.79
CA ASN A 13 -20.61 25.42 14.80
C ASN A 13 -21.36 24.40 13.95
N LYS A 14 -20.84 24.12 12.74
CA LYS A 14 -21.41 23.10 11.85
C LYS A 14 -21.48 21.73 12.52
N TRP A 15 -20.40 21.29 13.16
CA TRP A 15 -20.39 20.01 13.89
C TRP A 15 -21.41 19.97 15.03
N LEU A 16 -21.58 21.08 15.76
CA LEU A 16 -22.56 21.17 16.84
C LEU A 16 -23.99 21.12 16.31
N GLU A 17 -24.29 21.82 15.22
CA GLU A 17 -25.61 21.80 14.57
C GLU A 17 -25.99 20.40 14.11
N GLU A 18 -25.09 19.69 13.41
CA GLU A 18 -25.31 18.30 12.98
C GLU A 18 -25.57 17.38 14.18
N MET A 19 -24.84 17.56 15.29
CA MET A 19 -25.03 16.76 16.52
C MET A 19 -26.36 17.04 17.22
N VAL A 20 -26.86 18.27 17.18
CA VAL A 20 -28.16 18.66 17.76
C VAL A 20 -29.31 18.08 16.93
N GLU A 21 -29.22 18.20 15.60
CA GLU A 21 -30.23 17.68 14.67
C GLU A 21 -30.40 16.17 14.84
N HIS A 22 -29.30 15.42 14.92
CA HIS A 22 -29.34 13.97 15.12
C HIS A 22 -29.91 13.52 16.48
N LYS A 23 -29.82 14.35 17.51
CA LYS A 23 -30.37 14.05 18.85
C LYS A 23 -31.78 14.59 19.07
N GLY A 24 -32.31 15.42 18.17
CA GLY A 24 -33.58 16.11 18.35
C GLY A 24 -33.58 17.10 19.53
N GLY A 25 -32.40 17.67 19.83
CA GLY A 25 -32.22 18.64 20.92
C GLY A 25 -32.40 20.09 20.45
N ASP A 26 -32.29 21.03 21.40
CA ASP A 26 -32.17 22.45 21.10
C ASP A 26 -30.69 22.86 21.11
N PHE A 27 -30.28 23.70 20.17
CA PHE A 27 -28.90 24.16 20.05
C PHE A 27 -28.49 25.05 21.22
N ASP A 28 -29.45 25.82 21.75
CA ASP A 28 -29.24 26.72 22.88
C ASP A 28 -29.36 26.04 24.26
N ASP A 29 -29.48 24.71 24.30
CA ASP A 29 -29.57 23.97 25.55
C ASP A 29 -28.33 24.20 26.45
N HIS A 30 -28.57 24.24 27.76
CA HIS A 30 -27.55 24.56 28.75
C HIS A 30 -26.36 23.60 28.67
N PHE A 31 -26.63 22.31 28.42
CA PHE A 31 -25.58 21.29 28.28
C PHE A 31 -24.73 21.53 27.02
N TYR A 32 -25.36 21.87 25.90
CA TYR A 32 -24.65 22.15 24.65
C TYR A 32 -23.73 23.37 24.80
N ARG A 33 -24.25 24.45 25.37
CA ARG A 33 -23.51 25.70 25.52
C ARG A 33 -22.36 25.63 26.51
N HIS A 34 -22.55 24.95 27.65
CA HIS A 34 -21.56 24.98 28.75
C HIS A 34 -20.68 23.73 28.82
N THR A 35 -21.06 22.63 28.18
CA THR A 35 -20.32 21.36 28.26
C THR A 35 -19.77 20.92 26.92
N LEU A 36 -20.59 20.89 25.87
CA LEU A 36 -20.15 20.43 24.55
C LEU A 36 -19.36 21.51 23.80
N ALA A 37 -19.92 22.71 23.63
CA ALA A 37 -19.35 23.79 22.82
C ALA A 37 -17.91 24.18 23.21
N PRO A 38 -17.56 24.32 24.51
CA PRO A 38 -16.17 24.64 24.90
C PRO A 38 -15.17 23.52 24.60
N ASN A 39 -15.65 22.28 24.45
CA ASN A 39 -14.84 21.08 24.37
C ASN A 39 -14.95 20.35 23.02
N VAL A 40 -15.59 20.94 22.00
CA VAL A 40 -15.85 20.31 20.69
C VAL A 40 -14.60 19.71 20.09
N MET A 41 -13.49 20.45 20.09
CA MET A 41 -12.20 19.99 19.57
C MET A 41 -11.72 18.71 20.26
N HIS A 42 -11.91 18.60 21.58
CA HIS A 42 -11.51 17.40 22.34
C HIS A 42 -12.39 16.20 21.99
N PHE A 43 -13.70 16.41 21.81
CA PHE A 43 -14.63 15.37 21.41
C PHE A 43 -14.36 14.86 19.99
N LEU A 44 -14.12 15.76 19.02
CA LEU A 44 -13.76 15.40 17.65
C LEU A 44 -12.47 14.58 17.62
N ARG A 45 -11.44 15.02 18.34
CA ARG A 45 -10.18 14.28 18.43
C ARG A 45 -10.33 12.94 19.15
N MET A 46 -11.21 12.85 20.15
CA MET A 46 -11.49 11.59 20.85
C MET A 46 -12.14 10.58 19.91
N LYS A 47 -13.09 11.01 19.09
CA LYS A 47 -13.70 10.18 18.03
C LYS A 47 -12.64 9.62 17.10
N GLU A 48 -11.77 10.47 16.55
CA GLU A 48 -10.68 10.04 15.66
C GLU A 48 -9.73 9.02 16.33
N LYS A 49 -9.39 9.25 17.60
CA LYS A 49 -8.55 8.32 18.38
C LYS A 49 -9.22 6.97 18.58
N MET A 50 -10.52 6.94 18.84
CA MET A 50 -11.29 5.70 18.97
C MET A 50 -11.32 4.96 17.63
N GLU A 51 -11.67 5.64 16.54
CA GLU A 51 -11.67 5.04 15.19
C GLU A 51 -10.29 4.46 14.82
N ALA A 52 -9.20 5.17 15.16
CA ALA A 52 -7.85 4.69 14.94
C ALA A 52 -7.50 3.45 15.79
N ALA A 53 -7.93 3.40 17.06
CA ALA A 53 -7.68 2.28 17.95
C ALA A 53 -8.38 0.99 17.52
N PHE A 54 -9.55 1.10 16.89
CA PHE A 54 -10.31 -0.03 16.34
C PHE A 54 -10.02 -0.30 14.86
N GLU A 55 -9.02 0.34 14.27
CA GLU A 55 -8.69 0.24 12.83
C GLU A 55 -9.87 0.60 11.90
N LEU A 56 -10.87 1.32 12.42
CA LEU A 56 -12.03 1.84 11.67
C LEU A 56 -11.74 3.17 11.00
N LYS A 57 -10.49 3.65 11.05
CA LYS A 57 -10.09 4.90 10.41
C LYS A 57 -10.45 4.86 8.92
N PRO A 58 -11.02 5.96 8.38
CA PRO A 58 -11.34 6.02 6.96
C PRO A 58 -10.09 5.80 6.12
N ARG A 59 -10.24 5.14 4.98
CA ARG A 59 -9.13 4.91 4.05
C ARG A 59 -8.56 6.27 3.63
N GLY A 60 -7.28 6.49 3.89
CA GLY A 60 -6.60 7.71 3.51
C GLY A 60 -6.74 7.97 2.00
N LYS A 61 -6.94 9.23 1.63
CA LYS A 61 -6.88 9.70 0.23
C LYS A 61 -5.44 9.91 -0.25
N THR A 62 -4.45 9.39 0.49
CA THR A 62 -3.06 9.48 0.09
C THR A 62 -2.88 8.76 -1.24
N HIS A 63 -2.41 9.48 -2.24
CA HIS A 63 -2.02 8.86 -3.51
C HIS A 63 -0.92 7.84 -3.21
N GLY A 64 -1.22 6.56 -3.43
CA GLY A 64 -0.18 5.54 -3.50
C GLY A 64 0.76 5.82 -4.67
N ALA A 65 1.96 5.23 -4.63
CA ALA A 65 2.87 5.30 -5.76
C ALA A 65 2.13 4.89 -7.05
N PRO A 66 2.39 5.58 -8.18
CA PRO A 66 1.76 5.24 -9.45
C PRO A 66 2.07 3.80 -9.83
N HIS A 67 1.13 3.14 -10.52
CA HIS A 67 1.28 1.74 -10.88
C HIS A 67 2.39 1.57 -11.92
N LEU A 68 3.45 0.85 -11.57
CA LEU A 68 4.65 0.63 -12.41
C LEU A 68 4.45 -0.42 -13.54
N ARG A 69 3.22 -0.62 -14.03
CA ARG A 69 2.92 -1.77 -14.91
C ARG A 69 3.64 -1.67 -16.24
N ASN A 70 3.71 -0.47 -16.79
CA ASN A 70 4.25 -0.21 -18.12
C ASN A 70 5.76 -0.38 -18.09
N GLU A 71 6.40 0.10 -17.03
CA GLU A 71 7.81 -0.03 -16.74
C GLU A 71 8.20 -1.51 -16.62
N PHE A 72 7.43 -2.30 -15.87
CA PHE A 72 7.62 -3.75 -15.78
C PHE A 72 7.45 -4.46 -17.13
N GLN A 73 6.43 -4.10 -17.91
CA GLN A 73 6.23 -4.69 -19.24
C GLN A 73 7.39 -4.38 -20.19
N GLN A 74 7.89 -3.14 -20.15
CA GLN A 74 9.02 -2.73 -20.98
C GLN A 74 10.31 -3.42 -20.55
N LEU A 75 10.54 -3.57 -19.24
CA LEU A 75 11.66 -4.34 -18.71
C LEU A 75 11.61 -5.81 -19.14
N LEU A 76 10.44 -6.45 -19.05
CA LEU A 76 10.26 -7.83 -19.49
C LEU A 76 10.49 -7.99 -20.98
N ARG A 77 10.08 -7.00 -21.79
CA ARG A 77 10.35 -6.99 -23.23
C ARG A 77 11.85 -6.95 -23.51
N MET A 78 12.58 -6.04 -22.86
CA MET A 78 14.05 -5.96 -22.98
C MET A 78 14.72 -7.27 -22.52
N HIS A 79 14.28 -7.84 -21.39
CA HIS A 79 14.78 -9.12 -20.89
C HIS A 79 14.63 -10.28 -21.89
N LYS A 80 13.56 -10.26 -22.68
CA LYS A 80 13.27 -11.24 -23.71
C LYS A 80 14.06 -10.97 -25.00
N GLU A 81 14.07 -9.72 -25.47
CA GLU A 81 14.80 -9.29 -26.68
C GLU A 81 16.31 -9.54 -26.51
N ASP A 82 16.87 -9.11 -25.39
CA ASP A 82 18.28 -9.30 -25.07
C ASP A 82 18.59 -10.72 -24.60
N GLN A 83 17.58 -11.58 -24.41
CA GLN A 83 17.74 -12.93 -23.86
C GLN A 83 18.65 -12.96 -22.63
N LEU A 84 18.47 -11.99 -21.72
CA LEU A 84 19.24 -11.89 -20.48
C LEU A 84 19.04 -13.11 -19.56
N HIS A 85 17.96 -13.86 -19.78
CA HIS A 85 17.63 -15.10 -19.10
C HIS A 85 18.37 -16.33 -19.65
N LEU A 86 19.07 -16.21 -20.78
CA LEU A 86 19.84 -17.30 -21.37
C LEU A 86 21.33 -17.05 -21.19
N PHE A 87 22.06 -18.12 -20.90
CA PHE A 87 23.50 -18.10 -21.02
C PHE A 87 23.87 -17.93 -22.50
N ARG A 88 24.72 -16.95 -22.82
CA ARG A 88 25.26 -16.75 -24.17
C ARG A 88 26.78 -16.71 -24.14
N PRO A 89 27.48 -17.57 -24.90
CA PRO A 89 28.94 -17.55 -24.97
C PRO A 89 29.41 -16.20 -25.53
N GLY A 90 30.44 -15.61 -24.90
CA GLY A 90 31.02 -14.32 -25.29
C GLY A 90 30.56 -13.11 -24.45
N ARG A 91 29.53 -13.25 -23.60
CA ARG A 91 29.24 -12.23 -22.57
C ARG A 91 30.28 -12.31 -21.46
N THR A 92 31.16 -11.33 -21.39
CA THR A 92 32.21 -11.24 -20.37
C THR A 92 32.08 -9.94 -19.58
N MET A 93 31.82 -10.05 -18.28
CA MET A 93 31.87 -8.94 -17.31
C MET A 93 33.14 -9.09 -16.45
N GLY A 94 34.31 -9.24 -17.10
CA GLY A 94 35.58 -9.53 -16.42
C GLY A 94 35.80 -11.00 -16.02
N HIS A 95 34.77 -11.85 -16.15
CA HIS A 95 34.87 -13.31 -16.03
C HIS A 95 33.99 -13.96 -17.10
N ALA A 96 34.50 -15.02 -17.75
CA ALA A 96 33.72 -15.86 -18.65
C ALA A 96 33.13 -17.00 -17.83
N ALA A 97 31.86 -16.87 -17.44
CA ALA A 97 31.15 -17.96 -16.79
C ALA A 97 31.07 -19.15 -17.76
N ILE A 98 31.25 -20.37 -17.26
CA ILE A 98 31.09 -21.61 -18.02
C ILE A 98 29.61 -21.98 -18.01
N ASN A 99 29.06 -22.51 -19.11
CA ASN A 99 27.66 -22.91 -19.20
C ASN A 99 27.39 -24.22 -18.45
N PHE A 100 27.44 -24.18 -17.11
CA PHE A 100 27.19 -25.36 -16.27
C PHE A 100 25.77 -25.93 -16.42
N PHE A 101 24.81 -25.11 -16.86
CA PHE A 101 23.44 -25.55 -17.07
C PHE A 101 23.35 -26.52 -18.25
N GLU A 102 23.88 -26.11 -19.41
CA GLU A 102 23.88 -26.94 -20.61
C GLU A 102 24.77 -28.19 -20.43
N GLU A 103 25.94 -28.03 -19.82
CA GLU A 103 26.81 -29.16 -19.48
C GLU A 103 26.12 -30.16 -18.51
N GLY A 104 25.37 -29.63 -17.54
CA GLY A 104 24.57 -30.45 -16.63
C GLY A 104 23.42 -31.17 -17.32
N TYR A 105 22.78 -30.50 -18.28
CA TYR A 105 21.69 -31.06 -19.09
C TYR A 105 22.18 -32.22 -19.96
N GLU A 106 23.28 -32.03 -20.71
CA GLU A 106 23.90 -33.10 -21.52
C GLU A 106 24.28 -34.30 -20.66
N LYS A 107 24.93 -34.06 -19.51
CA LYS A 107 25.30 -35.14 -18.56
C LYS A 107 24.07 -35.85 -18.00
N LEU A 108 22.96 -35.15 -17.80
CA LEU A 108 21.72 -35.72 -17.30
C LEU A 108 21.10 -36.66 -18.34
N GLU A 109 21.03 -36.21 -19.60
CA GLU A 109 20.50 -36.96 -20.73
C GLU A 109 21.32 -38.23 -21.02
N ASP A 110 22.65 -38.10 -21.11
CA ASP A 110 23.51 -39.22 -21.51
C ASP A 110 23.72 -40.26 -20.41
N SER A 111 23.88 -39.83 -19.15
CA SER A 111 24.45 -40.69 -18.11
C SER A 111 23.56 -40.93 -16.89
N ARG A 112 22.94 -39.89 -16.34
CA ARG A 112 22.25 -40.01 -15.06
C ARG A 112 20.85 -40.58 -15.21
N ILE A 113 20.11 -40.19 -16.27
CA ILE A 113 18.78 -40.75 -16.54
C ILE A 113 18.90 -42.23 -16.88
N THR A 114 19.85 -42.60 -17.75
CA THR A 114 20.09 -43.99 -18.14
C THR A 114 20.49 -44.86 -16.94
N LYS A 115 21.36 -44.36 -16.06
CA LYS A 115 21.71 -45.04 -14.80
C LYS A 115 20.53 -45.16 -13.85
N PHE A 116 19.73 -44.12 -13.68
CA PHE A 116 18.54 -44.13 -12.83
C PHE A 116 17.50 -45.15 -13.31
N ILE A 117 17.23 -45.20 -14.62
CA ILE A 117 16.32 -46.20 -15.21
C ILE A 117 16.84 -47.61 -14.91
N ARG A 118 18.12 -47.89 -15.16
CA ARG A 118 18.72 -49.20 -14.90
C ARG A 118 18.66 -49.62 -13.44
N ASP A 119 18.87 -48.69 -12.50
CA ASP A 119 18.87 -48.99 -11.07
C ASP A 119 17.42 -49.11 -10.51
N SER A 120 16.39 -48.69 -11.26
CA SER A 120 14.98 -48.70 -10.85
C SER A 120 14.13 -49.84 -11.47
N THR A 121 14.69 -50.60 -12.41
CA THR A 121 14.10 -51.82 -13.03
C THR A 121 14.91 -53.05 -12.68
#